data_AF-A0A3I8GMG9-F1
#
_entry.id   AF-A0A3I8GMG9-F1
#
_cell.length_a   1.000
_cell.length_b   1.000
_cell.length_c   1.000
_cell.angle_alpha   90.00
_cell.angle_beta   90.00
_cell.angle_gamma   90.00
#
_symmetry.space_group_name_H-M   'P 1'
#
loop_
_entity.id
_entity.type
_entity.pdbx_description
1 polymer ?
#
loop_
_entity_poly.entity_id
_entity_poly.type
_entity_poly.pdbx_seq_one_letter_code
_entity_poly.pdbx_strand_id
1 'polypeptide(L)'
;MDNEFYTLLTDRGMAKIASALADKKQLHLQKMAVGDGGGQYYEPTASQIKLRHEVWRGEMNTLTTAPNNPNWLIAELVLPEDVGGWYVREVGVFDDEGELIAIGKFPESYKPLLPGGCGKQVCIRLIMEVSNTTAVTLTVDPSIVLATRDYVDSLLDEHEHSTNHPDATLTQKGFTQLSNATDSDDETKAATPKAVKAAMAQARNHTHTWNQITDVPDGTLLQKGIVKLNAATNSSSTSEAATPSAVREAYELANSKAAANHTHAWSQITDVPDGTLTQKGIVKLNSATNSTSTTEAATPSAVKAAMDKASAAAPANHTHTQFFTTNGTFTVPDGVTTLFVEVMGGGGGGAGGGHGEENTQTNYYEACGGKSGEITVRNITVISGEKYPVIVGAGGAGGPFITTTPSHNPIMDKTVTRKYSTDGGDSSFLNITSKGGLGGTNIYHVREEQPNIIFYNF
;
A
#
# COMPACT_ATOMS: atom_id res chain seq x y z
N MET A 1 -52.22 98.13 -15.40
CA MET A 1 -51.10 98.30 -16.35
C MET A 1 -51.67 97.88 -17.68
N ASP A 2 -51.91 98.83 -18.58
CA ASP A 2 -52.29 98.50 -19.95
C ASP A 2 -51.08 97.80 -20.57
N ASN A 3 -51.20 96.48 -20.79
CA ASN A 3 -50.15 95.73 -21.47
C ASN A 3 -50.13 96.20 -22.93
N GLU A 4 -49.05 96.87 -23.32
CA GLU A 4 -48.86 97.42 -24.68
C GLU A 4 -48.95 96.33 -25.76
N PHE A 5 -48.61 95.09 -25.40
CA PHE A 5 -48.67 93.87 -26.21
C PHE A 5 -49.28 92.74 -25.40
N TYR A 6 -50.19 91.98 -26.02
CA TYR A 6 -50.97 90.94 -25.34
C TYR A 6 -51.45 89.88 -26.32
N THR A 7 -51.81 88.72 -25.79
CA THR A 7 -52.50 87.65 -26.52
C THR A 7 -53.93 87.55 -26.05
N LEU A 8 -54.86 87.44 -26.98
CA LEU A 8 -56.28 87.30 -26.75
C LEU A 8 -56.77 85.98 -27.34
N LEU A 9 -57.52 85.19 -26.57
CA LEU A 9 -58.28 84.07 -27.11
C LEU A 9 -59.49 84.59 -27.88
N THR A 10 -59.73 84.05 -29.07
CA THR A 10 -60.94 84.39 -29.83
C THR A 10 -62.16 83.71 -29.21
N ASP A 11 -63.36 84.21 -29.54
CA ASP A 11 -64.63 83.60 -29.11
C ASP A 11 -64.71 82.14 -29.58
N ARG A 12 -64.18 81.85 -30.77
CA ARG A 12 -64.07 80.48 -31.31
C ARG A 12 -63.06 79.63 -30.55
N GLY A 13 -61.90 80.19 -30.25
CA GLY A 13 -60.86 79.52 -29.48
C GLY A 13 -61.34 79.12 -28.09
N MET A 14 -62.00 80.03 -27.38
CA MET A 14 -62.61 79.74 -26.08
C MET A 14 -63.68 78.65 -26.18
N ALA A 15 -64.57 78.72 -27.18
CA ALA A 15 -65.61 77.72 -27.39
C ALA A 15 -65.03 76.32 -27.68
N LYS A 16 -63.97 76.25 -28.50
CA LYS A 16 -63.29 74.99 -28.83
C LYS A 16 -62.52 74.39 -27.65
N ILE A 17 -61.81 75.22 -26.89
CA ILE A 17 -61.13 74.77 -25.66
C ILE A 17 -62.16 74.26 -24.63
N ALA A 18 -63.28 74.96 -24.47
CA ALA A 18 -64.36 74.53 -23.57
C ALA A 18 -65.01 73.22 -24.04
N SER A 19 -65.22 73.06 -25.35
CA SER A 19 -65.78 71.82 -25.93
C SER A 19 -64.82 70.65 -25.77
N ALA A 20 -63.52 70.84 -26.03
CA ALA A 20 -62.49 69.83 -25.81
C ALA A 20 -62.46 69.36 -24.35
N LEU A 21 -62.57 70.30 -23.40
CA LEU A 21 -62.64 70.00 -21.98
C LEU A 21 -63.90 69.20 -21.60
N ALA A 22 -65.06 69.57 -22.13
CA ALA A 22 -66.34 68.89 -21.87
C ALA A 22 -66.35 67.46 -22.44
N ASP A 23 -65.84 67.29 -23.65
CA ASP A 23 -65.81 66.01 -24.37
C ASP A 23 -64.63 65.11 -23.98
N LYS A 24 -63.75 65.57 -23.09
CA LYS A 24 -62.46 64.92 -22.75
C LYS A 24 -61.60 64.60 -23.98
N LYS A 25 -61.66 65.48 -24.98
CA LYS A 25 -60.83 65.44 -26.19
C LYS A 25 -59.74 66.49 -26.09
N GLN A 26 -58.71 66.36 -26.92
CA GLN A 26 -57.68 67.38 -27.04
C GLN A 26 -57.95 68.25 -28.26
N LEU A 27 -57.85 69.57 -28.10
CA LEU A 27 -57.83 70.52 -29.21
C LEU A 27 -56.43 70.49 -29.83
N HIS A 28 -56.36 70.15 -31.11
CA HIS A 28 -55.10 70.05 -31.85
C HIS A 28 -54.77 71.41 -32.49
N LEU A 29 -53.72 72.07 -31.99
CA LEU A 29 -53.16 73.25 -32.64
C LEU A 29 -52.13 72.80 -33.68
N GLN A 30 -52.13 73.42 -34.86
CA GLN A 30 -51.26 73.01 -35.96
C GLN A 30 -50.46 74.18 -36.54
N LYS A 31 -51.09 75.32 -36.81
CA LYS A 31 -50.48 76.39 -37.60
C LYS A 31 -50.36 77.68 -36.81
N MET A 32 -49.33 78.45 -37.13
CA MET A 32 -49.22 79.84 -36.72
C MET A 32 -49.09 80.74 -37.95
N ALA A 33 -49.73 81.90 -37.91
CA ALA A 33 -49.59 82.92 -38.93
C ALA A 33 -49.09 84.22 -38.32
N VAL A 34 -48.44 85.01 -39.16
CA VAL A 34 -47.85 86.30 -38.82
C VAL A 34 -48.40 87.33 -39.80
N GLY A 35 -48.67 88.53 -39.31
CA GLY A 35 -49.24 89.63 -40.06
C GLY A 35 -48.55 90.96 -39.75
N ASP A 36 -48.67 91.89 -40.69
CA ASP A 36 -48.15 93.26 -40.55
C ASP A 36 -49.22 94.28 -40.13
N GLY A 37 -50.44 93.82 -39.84
CA GLY A 37 -51.57 94.65 -39.40
C GLY A 37 -52.08 95.65 -40.46
N GLY A 38 -51.66 95.51 -41.72
CA GLY A 38 -51.92 96.48 -42.78
C GLY A 38 -51.01 97.72 -42.69
N GLY A 39 -49.84 97.57 -42.08
CA GLY A 39 -48.83 98.62 -41.92
C GLY A 39 -49.00 99.49 -40.66
N GLN A 40 -50.05 99.29 -39.86
CA GLN A 40 -50.30 100.02 -38.61
C GLN A 40 -50.81 99.09 -37.50
N TYR A 41 -50.58 99.48 -36.24
CA TYR A 41 -51.19 98.79 -35.11
C TYR A 41 -52.70 98.94 -35.12
N TYR A 42 -53.35 97.93 -34.57
CA TYR A 42 -54.77 97.95 -34.23
C TYR A 42 -54.96 97.20 -32.92
N GLU A 43 -56.15 97.29 -32.34
CA GLU A 43 -56.52 96.51 -31.16
C GLU A 43 -57.24 95.24 -31.61
N PRO A 44 -56.64 94.04 -31.42
CA PRO A 44 -57.32 92.79 -31.71
C PRO A 44 -58.62 92.61 -30.91
N THR A 45 -59.65 92.05 -31.53
CA THR A 45 -60.94 91.76 -30.89
C THR A 45 -61.21 90.26 -30.82
N ALA A 46 -61.88 89.81 -29.75
CA ALA A 46 -62.18 88.39 -29.54
C ALA A 46 -63.05 87.78 -30.67
N SER A 47 -63.84 88.61 -31.34
CA SER A 47 -64.69 88.21 -32.47
C SER A 47 -63.94 87.98 -33.80
N GLN A 48 -62.62 88.20 -33.84
CA GLN A 48 -61.84 87.99 -35.06
C GLN A 48 -61.76 86.52 -35.43
N ILE A 49 -61.94 86.25 -36.73
CA ILE A 49 -61.81 84.92 -37.33
C ILE A 49 -60.57 84.78 -38.20
N LYS A 50 -59.84 85.88 -38.41
CA LYS A 50 -58.61 85.97 -39.21
C LYS A 50 -57.77 87.17 -38.78
N LEU A 51 -56.48 87.14 -39.12
CA LEU A 51 -55.58 88.29 -39.01
C LEU A 51 -56.06 89.44 -39.91
N ARG A 52 -55.74 90.69 -39.53
CA ARG A 52 -56.13 91.88 -40.30
C ARG A 52 -55.42 91.90 -41.66
N HIS A 53 -54.13 91.58 -41.68
CA HIS A 53 -53.36 91.36 -42.89
C HIS A 53 -52.28 90.29 -42.64
N GLU A 54 -52.60 89.05 -43.02
CA GLU A 54 -51.68 87.92 -42.95
C GLU A 54 -50.64 88.02 -44.06
N VAL A 55 -49.36 87.93 -43.69
CA VAL A 55 -48.23 87.98 -44.64
C VAL A 55 -47.54 86.63 -44.78
N TRP A 56 -47.64 85.77 -43.77
CA TRP A 56 -47.13 84.41 -43.84
C TRP A 56 -47.81 83.47 -42.83
N ARG A 57 -47.87 82.19 -43.18
CA ARG A 57 -48.37 81.10 -42.32
C ARG A 57 -47.48 79.88 -42.46
N GLY A 58 -47.20 79.22 -41.33
CA GLY A 58 -46.41 77.99 -41.27
C GLY A 58 -46.92 77.03 -40.20
N GLU A 59 -46.33 75.84 -40.19
CA GLU A 59 -46.55 74.84 -39.14
C GLU A 59 -45.92 75.32 -37.83
N MET A 60 -46.62 75.11 -36.71
CA MET A 60 -46.12 75.44 -35.38
C MET A 60 -44.94 74.53 -35.02
N ASN A 61 -43.86 75.11 -34.48
CA ASN A 61 -42.63 74.39 -34.20
C ASN A 61 -42.68 73.65 -32.86
N THR A 62 -43.17 74.33 -31.82
CA THR A 62 -43.34 73.77 -30.48
C THR A 62 -44.57 74.38 -29.81
N LEU A 63 -45.20 73.60 -28.94
CA LEU A 63 -46.25 74.04 -28.01
C LEU A 63 -45.89 73.43 -26.67
N THR A 64 -45.53 74.27 -25.73
CA THR A 64 -45.10 73.83 -24.40
C THR A 64 -45.86 74.57 -23.33
N THR A 65 -46.13 73.90 -22.20
CA THR A 65 -46.64 74.58 -21.01
C THR A 65 -45.51 75.37 -20.36
N ALA A 66 -45.77 76.62 -19.98
CA ALA A 66 -44.75 77.45 -19.37
C ALA A 66 -44.28 76.82 -18.03
N PRO A 67 -42.96 76.70 -17.78
CA PRO A 67 -42.45 76.10 -16.54
C PRO A 67 -42.92 76.81 -15.26
N ASN A 68 -43.19 78.11 -15.37
CA ASN A 68 -43.55 78.97 -14.25
C ASN A 68 -45.08 79.14 -14.09
N ASN A 69 -45.88 78.73 -15.06
CA ASN A 69 -47.34 78.82 -15.00
C ASN A 69 -48.01 77.70 -15.82
N PRO A 70 -48.68 76.74 -15.16
CA PRO A 70 -49.30 75.60 -15.83
C PRO A 70 -50.50 75.96 -16.72
N ASN A 71 -51.02 77.20 -16.63
CA ASN A 71 -52.12 77.70 -17.47
C ASN A 71 -51.64 78.46 -18.71
N TRP A 72 -50.33 78.67 -18.86
CA TRP A 72 -49.76 79.34 -20.02
C TRP A 72 -49.22 78.33 -21.02
N LEU A 73 -49.69 78.43 -22.25
CA LEU A 73 -49.14 77.73 -23.40
C LEU A 73 -48.24 78.67 -24.18
N ILE A 74 -47.04 78.21 -24.47
CA ILE A 74 -46.04 78.88 -25.28
C ILE A 74 -46.06 78.21 -26.64
N ALA A 75 -46.60 78.90 -27.63
CA ALA A 75 -46.58 78.49 -29.03
C ALA A 75 -45.40 79.18 -29.74
N GLU A 76 -44.52 78.40 -30.36
CA GLU A 76 -43.37 78.92 -31.09
C GLU A 76 -43.47 78.60 -32.58
N LEU A 77 -43.16 79.62 -33.39
CA LEU A 77 -43.06 79.53 -34.83
C LEU A 77 -41.69 80.02 -35.27
N VAL A 78 -40.94 79.18 -35.98
CA VAL A 78 -39.68 79.60 -36.60
C VAL A 78 -39.99 80.11 -38.00
N LEU A 79 -39.70 81.40 -38.26
CA LEU A 79 -39.79 81.96 -39.59
C LEU A 79 -38.50 81.63 -40.36
N PRO A 80 -38.61 80.94 -41.51
CA PRO A 80 -37.49 80.66 -42.39
C PRO A 80 -36.73 81.90 -42.86
N GLU A 81 -35.52 81.70 -43.38
CA GLU A 81 -34.66 82.80 -43.86
C GLU A 81 -35.12 83.43 -45.17
N ASP A 82 -35.85 82.68 -46.00
CA ASP A 82 -36.38 83.07 -47.32
C ASP A 82 -37.72 83.81 -47.24
N VAL A 83 -38.27 84.01 -46.03
CA VAL A 83 -39.51 84.74 -45.77
C VAL A 83 -39.24 85.98 -44.93
N GLY A 84 -39.67 87.16 -45.39
CA GLY A 84 -39.42 88.44 -44.71
C GLY A 84 -39.64 89.66 -45.61
N GLY A 85 -39.12 90.81 -45.19
CA GLY A 85 -39.28 92.10 -45.87
C GLY A 85 -40.39 92.98 -45.30
N TRP A 86 -40.93 92.62 -44.14
CA TRP A 86 -42.09 93.25 -43.51
C TRP A 86 -41.93 93.27 -41.98
N TYR A 87 -42.77 94.06 -41.32
CA TYR A 87 -42.81 94.17 -39.86
C TYR A 87 -43.87 93.25 -39.29
N VAL A 88 -43.51 92.38 -38.36
CA VAL A 88 -44.48 91.57 -37.61
C VAL A 88 -45.19 92.50 -36.62
N ARG A 89 -46.53 92.50 -36.63
CA ARG A 89 -47.38 93.26 -35.70
C ARG A 89 -48.53 92.45 -35.11
N GLU A 90 -48.89 91.36 -35.77
CA GLU A 90 -49.91 90.44 -35.29
C GLU A 90 -49.47 88.99 -35.50
N VAL A 91 -49.86 88.12 -34.58
CA VAL A 91 -49.56 86.68 -34.64
C VAL A 91 -50.85 85.92 -34.33
N GLY A 92 -51.19 84.94 -35.14
CA GLY A 92 -52.37 84.09 -34.97
C GLY A 92 -51.99 82.64 -34.76
N VAL A 93 -52.70 81.95 -33.87
CA VAL A 93 -52.60 80.50 -33.68
C VAL A 93 -53.87 79.84 -34.21
N PHE A 94 -53.71 78.78 -34.99
CA PHE A 94 -54.79 78.07 -35.67
C PHE A 94 -54.80 76.59 -35.29
N ASP A 95 -56.00 76.02 -35.27
CA ASP A 95 -56.18 74.57 -35.15
C ASP A 95 -56.02 73.84 -36.50
N ASP A 96 -56.19 72.52 -36.46
CA ASP A 96 -56.16 71.61 -37.62
C ASP A 96 -57.30 71.87 -38.63
N GLU A 97 -58.43 72.41 -38.17
CA GLU A 97 -59.55 72.85 -39.01
C GLU A 97 -59.33 74.25 -39.63
N GLY A 98 -58.24 74.93 -39.26
CA GLY A 98 -57.85 76.25 -39.78
C GLY A 98 -58.58 77.43 -39.13
N GLU A 99 -59.22 77.23 -37.99
CA GLU A 99 -59.87 78.29 -37.21
C GLU A 99 -58.86 79.04 -36.33
N LEU A 100 -59.03 80.36 -36.24
CA LEU A 100 -58.19 81.22 -35.40
C LEU A 100 -58.56 81.04 -33.92
N ILE A 101 -57.65 80.46 -33.13
CA ILE A 101 -57.84 80.16 -31.71
C ILE A 101 -57.36 81.31 -30.82
N ALA A 102 -56.21 81.88 -31.15
CA ALA A 102 -55.63 83.00 -30.39
C ALA A 102 -55.02 84.02 -31.34
N ILE A 103 -55.09 85.30 -30.96
CA ILE A 103 -54.47 86.40 -31.68
C ILE A 103 -53.66 87.26 -30.73
N GLY A 104 -52.42 87.55 -31.10
CA GLY A 104 -51.49 88.38 -30.36
C GLY A 104 -51.27 89.72 -31.05
N LYS A 105 -51.37 90.81 -30.28
CA LYS A 105 -50.78 92.11 -30.62
C LYS A 105 -49.28 92.00 -30.34
N PHE A 106 -48.47 91.92 -31.39
CA PHE A 106 -47.04 91.63 -31.28
C PHE A 106 -46.21 92.92 -31.44
N PRO A 107 -45.12 93.11 -30.67
CA PRO A 107 -44.24 94.25 -30.84
C PRO A 107 -43.62 94.27 -32.23
N GLU A 108 -43.60 95.46 -32.83
CA GLU A 108 -43.05 95.70 -34.16
C GLU A 108 -41.64 95.12 -34.25
N SER A 109 -41.52 94.05 -35.03
CA SER A 109 -40.27 93.34 -35.23
C SER A 109 -40.00 93.20 -36.71
N TYR A 110 -38.91 93.80 -37.19
CA TYR A 110 -38.53 93.72 -38.59
C TYR A 110 -37.87 92.37 -38.89
N LYS A 111 -38.47 91.60 -39.81
CA LYS A 111 -37.89 90.38 -40.35
C LYS A 111 -37.21 90.69 -41.69
N PRO A 112 -35.87 90.78 -41.77
CA PRO A 112 -35.20 91.01 -43.05
C PRO A 112 -35.35 89.82 -44.00
N LEU A 113 -35.36 90.11 -45.31
CA LEU A 113 -35.34 89.12 -46.39
C LEU A 113 -33.91 89.02 -46.97
N LEU A 114 -33.51 87.81 -47.38
CA LEU A 114 -32.18 87.48 -47.92
C LEU A 114 -31.56 88.50 -48.91
N PRO A 115 -32.29 89.11 -49.86
CA PRO A 115 -31.74 90.10 -50.81
C PRO A 115 -31.18 91.37 -50.15
N GLY A 116 -31.47 91.62 -48.87
CA GLY A 116 -30.91 92.72 -48.08
C GLY A 116 -29.54 92.43 -47.46
N GLY A 117 -28.91 91.29 -47.78
CA GLY A 117 -27.58 90.92 -47.27
C GLY A 117 -27.55 90.29 -45.87
N CYS A 118 -28.71 89.96 -45.30
CA CYS A 118 -28.83 89.24 -44.02
C CYS A 118 -30.07 88.33 -44.03
N GLY A 119 -29.85 87.02 -44.08
CA GLY A 119 -30.87 86.01 -43.78
C GLY A 119 -30.87 85.72 -42.29
N LYS A 120 -31.89 86.20 -41.56
CA LYS A 120 -32.03 85.91 -40.13
C LYS A 120 -33.25 85.01 -39.92
N GLN A 121 -33.06 83.84 -39.32
CA GLN A 121 -34.15 83.06 -38.77
C GLN A 121 -34.67 83.76 -37.51
N VAL A 122 -35.98 83.92 -37.40
CA VAL A 122 -36.63 84.58 -36.26
C VAL A 122 -37.64 83.63 -35.65
N CYS A 123 -37.49 83.34 -34.36
CA CYS A 123 -38.49 82.60 -33.61
C CYS A 123 -39.52 83.59 -33.04
N ILE A 124 -40.78 83.42 -33.42
CA ILE A 124 -41.92 84.12 -32.86
C ILE A 124 -42.50 83.26 -31.76
N ARG A 125 -42.48 83.80 -30.54
CA ARG A 125 -43.04 83.16 -29.35
C ARG A 125 -44.32 83.87 -28.95
N LEU A 126 -45.45 83.16 -28.99
CA LEU A 126 -46.73 83.65 -28.51
C LEU A 126 -47.10 82.90 -27.23
N ILE A 127 -47.44 83.64 -26.18
CA ILE A 127 -47.90 83.07 -24.91
C ILE A 127 -49.40 83.28 -24.83
N MET A 128 -50.17 82.21 -24.68
CA MET A 128 -51.63 82.25 -24.49
C MET A 128 -52.01 81.60 -23.16
N GLU A 129 -52.97 82.20 -22.47
CA GLU A 129 -53.52 81.65 -21.23
C GLU A 129 -54.77 80.84 -21.53
N VAL A 130 -54.82 79.61 -21.04
CA VAL A 130 -55.97 78.71 -21.20
C VAL A 130 -56.41 78.17 -19.84
N SER A 131 -57.70 77.87 -19.70
CA SER A 131 -58.27 77.36 -18.45
C SER A 131 -57.80 75.93 -18.09
N ASN A 132 -57.37 75.16 -19.08
CA ASN A 132 -56.80 73.83 -18.90
C ASN A 132 -55.85 73.50 -20.06
N THR A 133 -54.56 73.39 -19.77
CA THR A 133 -53.54 73.07 -20.76
C THR A 133 -53.58 71.63 -21.24
N THR A 134 -54.08 70.69 -20.43
CA THR A 134 -54.27 69.28 -20.82
C THR A 134 -55.31 69.09 -21.92
N ALA A 135 -56.24 70.05 -22.06
CA ALA A 135 -57.26 70.05 -23.10
C ALA A 135 -56.73 70.52 -24.47
N VAL A 136 -55.47 70.98 -24.54
CA VAL A 136 -54.84 71.49 -25.77
C VAL A 136 -53.57 70.71 -26.02
N THR A 137 -53.39 70.21 -27.23
CA THR A 137 -52.18 69.48 -27.63
C THR A 137 -51.70 69.99 -28.98
N LEU A 138 -50.42 69.80 -29.27
CA LEU A 138 -49.84 70.11 -30.57
C LEU A 138 -49.68 68.83 -31.36
N THR A 139 -50.24 68.83 -32.57
CA THR A 139 -49.96 67.81 -33.57
C THR A 139 -48.85 68.33 -34.47
N VAL A 140 -47.58 68.09 -34.08
CA VAL A 140 -46.46 68.31 -35.01
C VAL A 140 -46.35 67.09 -35.91
N ASP A 141 -46.22 67.30 -37.22
CA ASP A 141 -45.56 66.33 -38.09
C ASP A 141 -44.04 66.59 -38.03
N PRO A 142 -43.26 65.76 -37.30
CA PRO A 142 -41.82 65.98 -37.14
C PRO A 142 -41.04 65.86 -38.46
N SER A 143 -41.68 65.47 -39.57
CA SER A 143 -41.06 65.35 -40.89
C SER A 143 -40.92 66.69 -41.62
N ILE A 144 -41.60 67.75 -41.17
CA ILE A 144 -41.71 69.05 -41.88
C ILE A 144 -41.13 70.21 -41.04
N VAL A 145 -40.86 70.00 -39.75
CA VAL A 145 -40.49 71.04 -38.79
C VAL A 145 -39.02 70.92 -38.36
N LEU A 146 -38.35 72.05 -38.13
CA LEU A 146 -36.96 72.08 -37.69
C LEU A 146 -36.88 71.81 -36.18
N ALA A 147 -36.20 70.73 -35.79
CA ALA A 147 -35.97 70.43 -34.37
C ALA A 147 -35.07 71.50 -33.74
N THR A 148 -35.49 72.06 -32.61
CA THR A 148 -34.61 72.92 -31.81
C THR A 148 -33.53 72.05 -31.15
N ARG A 149 -32.36 72.63 -30.87
CA ARG A 149 -31.28 71.91 -30.19
C ARG A 149 -31.74 71.37 -28.83
N ASP A 150 -32.45 72.20 -28.07
CA ASP A 150 -32.96 71.85 -26.74
C ASP A 150 -33.91 70.64 -26.77
N TYR A 151 -34.73 70.51 -27.83
CA TYR A 151 -35.61 69.35 -28.01
C TYR A 151 -34.84 68.05 -28.27
N VAL A 152 -33.77 68.12 -29.08
CA VAL A 152 -32.91 66.95 -29.35
C VAL A 152 -32.12 66.57 -28.11
N ASP A 153 -31.53 67.55 -27.42
CA ASP A 153 -30.75 67.34 -26.19
C ASP A 153 -31.63 66.69 -25.10
N SER A 154 -32.90 67.10 -24.96
CA SER A 154 -33.82 66.51 -23.98
C SER A 154 -34.20 65.05 -24.30
N LEU A 155 -34.42 64.72 -25.57
CA LEU A 155 -34.75 63.35 -25.96
C LEU A 155 -33.57 62.39 -25.81
N LEU A 156 -32.35 62.87 -26.09
CA LEU A 156 -31.14 62.07 -25.92
C LEU A 156 -30.90 61.77 -24.43
N ASP A 157 -31.04 62.77 -23.57
CA ASP A 157 -30.93 62.61 -22.11
C ASP A 157 -31.97 61.61 -21.57
N GLU A 158 -33.22 61.70 -22.03
CA GLU A 158 -34.27 60.75 -21.67
C GLU A 158 -33.94 59.31 -22.12
N HIS A 159 -33.44 59.15 -23.34
CA HIS A 159 -33.05 57.84 -23.86
C HIS A 159 -31.85 57.24 -23.13
N GLU A 160 -30.81 58.03 -22.83
CA GLU A 160 -29.60 57.59 -22.09
C GLU A 160 -29.93 57.07 -20.68
N HIS A 161 -30.92 57.66 -20.03
CA HIS A 161 -31.40 57.21 -18.72
C HIS A 161 -32.48 56.11 -18.79
N SER A 162 -32.96 55.79 -19.99
CA SER A 162 -33.99 54.77 -20.17
C SER A 162 -33.38 53.36 -20.19
N THR A 163 -34.21 52.38 -19.83
CA THR A 163 -33.93 50.95 -20.04
C THR A 163 -34.86 50.38 -21.12
N ASN A 164 -35.40 51.23 -21.99
CA ASN A 164 -36.39 50.87 -22.99
C ASN A 164 -35.73 50.24 -24.24
N HIS A 165 -34.98 49.17 -24.02
CA HIS A 165 -34.39 48.34 -25.06
C HIS A 165 -35.01 46.94 -25.03
N PRO A 166 -35.02 46.22 -26.17
CA PRO A 166 -35.52 44.86 -26.22
C PRO A 166 -34.70 43.93 -25.31
N ASP A 167 -35.37 42.92 -24.77
CA ASP A 167 -34.71 41.85 -24.02
C ASP A 167 -33.83 40.99 -24.94
N ALA A 168 -32.78 40.41 -24.37
CA ALA A 168 -31.91 39.48 -25.08
C ALA A 168 -32.66 38.17 -25.39
N THR A 169 -32.38 37.61 -26.56
CA THR A 169 -32.84 36.29 -26.97
C THR A 169 -31.66 35.44 -27.38
N LEU A 170 -31.90 34.15 -27.68
CA LEU A 170 -30.85 33.24 -28.16
C LEU A 170 -30.21 33.69 -29.49
N THR A 171 -30.89 34.55 -30.26
CA THR A 171 -30.44 35.01 -31.58
C THR A 171 -30.21 36.52 -31.68
N GLN A 172 -30.69 37.30 -30.72
CA GLN A 172 -30.61 38.76 -30.73
C GLN A 172 -30.11 39.30 -29.39
N LYS A 173 -29.16 40.24 -29.45
CA LYS A 173 -28.64 40.93 -28.26
C LYS A 173 -29.70 41.88 -27.68
N GLY A 174 -29.72 42.00 -26.36
CA GLY A 174 -30.63 42.87 -25.60
C GLY A 174 -30.25 42.89 -24.12
N PHE A 175 -31.13 43.41 -23.25
CA PHE A 175 -30.95 43.34 -21.79
C PHE A 175 -31.49 42.03 -21.20
N THR A 176 -30.97 41.61 -20.04
CA THR A 176 -31.39 40.37 -19.38
C THR A 176 -31.38 40.56 -17.88
N GLN A 177 -32.38 40.01 -17.19
CA GLN A 177 -32.39 40.00 -15.72
C GLN A 177 -31.54 38.85 -15.18
N LEU A 178 -30.90 39.07 -14.02
CA LEU A 178 -30.08 38.06 -13.37
C LEU A 178 -30.88 37.28 -12.31
N SER A 179 -30.66 35.97 -12.22
CA SER A 179 -31.28 35.09 -11.22
C SER A 179 -30.24 34.36 -10.37
N ASN A 180 -30.50 34.32 -9.07
CA ASN A 180 -29.73 33.54 -8.09
C ASN A 180 -30.35 32.17 -7.77
N ALA A 181 -31.47 31.80 -8.40
CA ALA A 181 -32.10 30.50 -8.21
C ALA A 181 -31.27 29.38 -8.88
N THR A 182 -31.30 28.18 -8.30
CA THR A 182 -30.53 27.01 -8.77
C THR A 182 -31.36 26.01 -9.57
N ASP A 183 -32.67 26.23 -9.63
CA ASP A 183 -33.73 25.35 -10.12
C ASP A 183 -34.77 26.12 -10.96
N SER A 184 -34.37 27.28 -11.50
CA SER A 184 -35.26 28.12 -12.30
C SER A 184 -35.34 27.62 -13.73
N ASP A 185 -36.57 27.40 -14.22
CA ASP A 185 -36.87 27.05 -15.62
C ASP A 185 -37.15 28.29 -16.50
N ASP A 186 -36.91 29.50 -15.98
CA ASP A 186 -37.15 30.77 -16.66
C ASP A 186 -36.02 31.11 -17.65
N GLU A 187 -36.33 31.04 -18.95
CA GLU A 187 -35.38 31.31 -20.04
C GLU A 187 -35.11 32.80 -20.28
N THR A 188 -35.85 33.71 -19.63
CA THR A 188 -35.65 35.18 -19.76
C THR A 188 -34.62 35.73 -18.77
N LYS A 189 -34.05 34.87 -17.91
CA LYS A 189 -33.08 35.24 -16.88
C LYS A 189 -31.76 34.53 -17.03
N ALA A 190 -30.67 35.24 -16.79
CA ALA A 190 -29.33 34.65 -16.77
C ALA A 190 -28.94 34.23 -15.34
N ALA A 191 -28.35 33.05 -15.20
CA ALA A 191 -27.84 32.57 -13.93
C ALA A 191 -26.60 33.36 -13.47
N THR A 192 -26.54 33.72 -12.19
CA THR A 192 -25.34 34.36 -11.62
C THR A 192 -24.24 33.33 -11.28
N PRO A 193 -22.97 33.77 -11.11
CA PRO A 193 -21.93 32.92 -10.55
C PRO A 193 -22.28 32.31 -9.18
N LYS A 194 -23.13 32.98 -8.38
CA LYS A 194 -23.61 32.48 -7.10
C LYS A 194 -24.55 31.28 -7.29
N ALA A 195 -25.52 31.38 -8.20
CA ALA A 195 -26.41 30.27 -8.55
C ALA A 195 -25.61 29.07 -9.05
N VAL A 196 -24.70 29.30 -10.01
CA VAL A 196 -23.87 28.24 -10.59
C VAL A 196 -23.00 27.55 -9.53
N LYS A 197 -22.39 28.33 -8.62
CA LYS A 197 -21.59 27.77 -7.52
C LYS A 197 -22.43 26.93 -6.55
N ALA A 198 -23.65 27.38 -6.23
CA ALA A 198 -24.56 26.66 -5.33
C ALA A 198 -25.03 25.34 -5.95
N ALA A 199 -25.47 25.36 -7.22
CA ALA A 199 -25.86 24.16 -7.96
C ALA A 199 -24.70 23.16 -8.06
N MET A 200 -23.47 23.63 -8.34
CA MET A 200 -22.28 22.78 -8.38
C MET A 200 -21.94 22.17 -7.02
N ALA A 201 -22.13 22.91 -5.92
CA ALA A 201 -21.91 22.39 -4.57
C ALA A 201 -22.93 21.30 -4.22
N GLN A 202 -24.20 21.47 -4.59
CA GLN A 202 -25.23 20.45 -4.42
C GLN A 202 -24.91 19.20 -5.25
N ALA A 203 -24.52 19.36 -6.52
CA ALA A 203 -24.14 18.25 -7.39
C ALA A 203 -22.92 17.46 -6.88
N ARG A 204 -21.92 18.14 -6.31
CA ARG A 204 -20.73 17.48 -5.74
C ARG A 204 -21.01 16.70 -4.45
N ASN A 205 -21.98 17.16 -3.66
CA ASN A 205 -22.35 16.52 -2.41
C ASN A 205 -23.51 15.53 -2.57
N HIS A 206 -24.04 15.40 -3.78
CA HIS A 206 -25.09 14.44 -4.08
C HIS A 206 -24.57 13.01 -3.90
N THR A 207 -25.29 12.22 -3.11
CA THR A 207 -25.06 10.79 -2.94
C THR A 207 -26.24 10.01 -3.51
N HIS A 208 -25.96 8.92 -4.21
CA HIS A 208 -27.01 7.98 -4.62
C HIS A 208 -27.32 7.05 -3.45
N THR A 209 -28.60 6.89 -3.13
CA THR A 209 -29.06 5.72 -2.38
C THR A 209 -28.97 4.49 -3.29
N TRP A 210 -28.84 3.30 -2.70
CA TRP A 210 -28.67 2.05 -3.45
C TRP A 210 -29.74 1.85 -4.53
N ASN A 211 -31.00 2.15 -4.21
CA ASN A 211 -32.13 1.97 -5.12
C ASN A 211 -32.15 2.94 -6.31
N GLN A 212 -31.28 3.96 -6.30
CA GLN A 212 -31.17 4.96 -7.37
C GLN A 212 -30.07 4.62 -8.38
N ILE A 213 -29.35 3.50 -8.20
CA ILE A 213 -28.35 3.00 -9.15
C ILE A 213 -29.03 1.96 -10.05
N THR A 214 -29.52 2.39 -11.22
CA THR A 214 -30.33 1.53 -12.11
C THR A 214 -29.59 1.01 -13.34
N ASP A 215 -28.48 1.67 -13.73
CA ASP A 215 -27.77 1.37 -14.98
C ASP A 215 -26.42 0.64 -14.76
N VAL A 216 -26.13 0.27 -13.51
CA VAL A 216 -24.98 -0.60 -13.21
C VAL A 216 -25.48 -2.04 -13.13
N PRO A 217 -25.07 -2.93 -14.04
CA PRO A 217 -25.49 -4.32 -14.04
C PRO A 217 -24.99 -5.05 -12.79
N ASP A 218 -25.63 -6.16 -12.44
CA ASP A 218 -25.12 -7.05 -11.40
C ASP A 218 -23.80 -7.71 -11.84
N GLY A 219 -22.89 -7.90 -10.87
CA GLY A 219 -21.62 -8.56 -11.10
C GLY A 219 -21.82 -10.07 -11.30
N THR A 220 -21.29 -10.60 -12.39
CA THR A 220 -21.29 -12.03 -12.70
C THR A 220 -19.88 -12.51 -13.07
N LEU A 221 -19.70 -13.80 -13.29
CA LEU A 221 -18.42 -14.35 -13.79
C LEU A 221 -18.08 -13.88 -15.22
N LEU A 222 -19.04 -13.33 -15.96
CA LEU A 222 -18.90 -12.89 -17.35
C LEU A 222 -18.95 -11.36 -17.51
N GLN A 223 -19.41 -10.64 -16.50
CA GLN A 223 -19.65 -9.20 -16.58
C GLN A 223 -19.35 -8.50 -15.25
N LYS A 224 -18.62 -7.37 -15.32
CA LYS A 224 -18.38 -6.51 -14.16
C LYS A 224 -19.67 -5.80 -13.74
N GLY A 225 -19.87 -5.64 -12.44
CA GLY A 225 -21.09 -5.06 -11.90
C GLY A 225 -21.09 -4.93 -10.37
N ILE A 226 -22.23 -4.57 -9.80
CA ILE A 226 -22.45 -4.48 -8.35
C ILE A 226 -22.80 -5.84 -7.76
N VAL A 227 -22.38 -6.11 -6.52
CA VAL A 227 -22.64 -7.38 -5.83
C VAL A 227 -23.06 -7.09 -4.40
N LYS A 228 -24.11 -7.76 -3.93
CA LYS A 228 -24.57 -7.66 -2.54
C LYS A 228 -23.67 -8.51 -1.64
N LEU A 229 -23.21 -7.93 -0.53
CA LEU A 229 -22.39 -8.64 0.45
C LEU A 229 -23.25 -9.54 1.34
N ASN A 230 -22.73 -10.72 1.68
CA ASN A 230 -23.37 -11.70 2.56
C ASN A 230 -22.39 -12.17 3.64
N ALA A 231 -22.84 -12.17 4.90
CA ALA A 231 -22.05 -12.56 6.06
C ALA A 231 -22.26 -14.02 6.51
N ALA A 232 -23.13 -14.79 5.84
CA ALA A 232 -23.38 -16.19 6.16
C ALA A 232 -22.23 -17.11 5.70
N THR A 233 -21.85 -18.08 6.55
CA THR A 233 -20.78 -19.06 6.30
C THR A 233 -21.23 -20.28 5.49
N ASN A 234 -22.54 -20.44 5.29
CA ASN A 234 -23.18 -21.56 4.60
C ASN A 234 -24.10 -21.11 3.45
N SER A 235 -23.89 -19.90 2.92
CA SER A 235 -24.70 -19.40 1.81
C SER A 235 -24.50 -20.23 0.56
N SER A 236 -25.61 -20.56 -0.13
CA SER A 236 -25.62 -21.18 -1.46
C SER A 236 -25.78 -20.17 -2.58
N SER A 237 -25.83 -18.87 -2.26
CA SER A 237 -26.02 -17.81 -3.26
C SER A 237 -24.85 -17.74 -4.24
N THR A 238 -25.16 -17.66 -5.53
CA THR A 238 -24.18 -17.44 -6.61
C THR A 238 -24.11 -15.98 -7.05
N SER A 239 -24.91 -15.09 -6.45
CA SER A 239 -25.03 -13.67 -6.82
C SER A 239 -24.64 -12.72 -5.69
N GLU A 240 -24.16 -13.25 -4.56
CA GLU A 240 -23.70 -12.48 -3.41
C GLU A 240 -22.22 -12.77 -3.13
N ALA A 241 -21.50 -11.80 -2.59
CA ALA A 241 -20.10 -11.94 -2.23
C ALA A 241 -19.95 -12.17 -0.72
N ALA A 242 -19.15 -13.15 -0.32
CA ALA A 242 -18.85 -13.40 1.09
C ALA A 242 -18.05 -12.24 1.70
N THR A 243 -18.43 -11.79 2.90
CA THR A 243 -17.64 -10.80 3.65
C THR A 243 -16.34 -11.41 4.19
N PRO A 244 -15.31 -10.60 4.47
CA PRO A 244 -14.10 -11.10 5.14
C PRO A 244 -14.38 -11.79 6.47
N SER A 245 -15.42 -11.36 7.21
CA SER A 245 -15.85 -12.02 8.45
C SER A 245 -16.38 -13.43 8.21
N ALA A 246 -17.23 -13.62 7.20
CA ALA A 246 -17.77 -14.94 6.83
C ALA A 246 -16.65 -15.89 6.37
N VAL A 247 -15.71 -15.39 5.57
CA VAL A 247 -14.56 -16.21 5.12
C VAL A 247 -13.68 -16.62 6.29
N ARG A 248 -13.38 -15.69 7.22
CA ARG A 248 -12.59 -15.99 8.42
C ARG A 248 -13.28 -17.03 9.31
N GLU A 249 -14.58 -16.86 9.58
CA GLU A 249 -15.34 -17.81 10.40
C GLU A 249 -15.43 -19.20 9.76
N ALA A 250 -15.65 -19.28 8.44
CA ALA A 250 -15.64 -20.55 7.72
C ALA A 250 -14.26 -21.23 7.78
N TYR A 251 -13.18 -20.45 7.67
CA TYR A 251 -11.81 -20.94 7.79
C TYR A 251 -11.48 -21.44 9.20
N GLU A 252 -11.83 -20.67 10.24
CA GLU A 252 -11.68 -21.07 11.64
C GLU A 252 -12.48 -22.35 11.94
N LEU A 253 -13.72 -22.44 11.43
CA LEU A 253 -14.54 -23.64 11.55
C LEU A 253 -13.88 -24.84 10.88
N ALA A 254 -13.40 -24.70 9.64
CA ALA A 254 -12.70 -25.76 8.92
C ALA A 254 -11.46 -26.25 9.70
N ASN A 255 -10.65 -25.33 10.22
CA ASN A 255 -9.48 -25.67 11.03
C ASN A 255 -9.84 -26.32 12.37
N SER A 256 -10.96 -25.94 12.99
CA SER A 256 -11.46 -26.59 14.21
C SER A 256 -11.94 -28.03 13.96
N LYS A 257 -12.36 -28.33 12.72
CA LYS A 257 -12.82 -29.66 12.29
C LYS A 257 -11.70 -30.52 11.71
N ALA A 258 -10.56 -29.92 11.34
CA ALA A 258 -9.37 -30.67 10.97
C ALA A 258 -8.86 -31.44 12.20
N ALA A 259 -9.02 -32.76 12.19
CA ALA A 259 -8.58 -33.60 13.29
C ALA A 259 -7.05 -33.55 13.39
N ALA A 260 -6.52 -33.12 14.55
CA ALA A 260 -5.08 -33.12 14.82
C ALA A 260 -4.46 -34.53 14.68
N ASN A 261 -5.24 -35.57 14.95
CA ASN A 261 -4.96 -36.96 14.63
C ASN A 261 -6.22 -37.56 13.99
N HIS A 262 -6.09 -38.14 12.80
CA HIS A 262 -7.14 -38.95 12.21
C HIS A 262 -6.70 -40.42 12.22
N THR A 263 -7.67 -41.33 12.24
CA THR A 263 -7.42 -42.76 12.15
C THR A 263 -7.99 -43.26 10.83
N HIS A 264 -7.22 -44.09 10.13
CA HIS A 264 -7.75 -44.87 9.02
C HIS A 264 -8.09 -46.25 9.55
N ALA A 265 -9.27 -46.77 9.20
CA ALA A 265 -9.46 -48.21 9.29
C ALA A 265 -8.45 -48.87 8.34
N TRP A 266 -7.83 -49.97 8.78
CA TRP A 266 -6.81 -50.67 7.99
C TRP A 266 -7.33 -51.04 6.57
N SER A 267 -8.62 -51.35 6.45
CA SER A 267 -9.30 -51.64 5.18
C SER A 267 -9.38 -50.47 4.20
N GLN A 268 -9.11 -49.24 4.63
CA GLN A 268 -9.19 -48.02 3.81
C GLN A 268 -7.82 -47.54 3.32
N ILE A 269 -6.73 -48.15 3.81
CA ILE A 269 -5.37 -47.86 3.34
C ILE A 269 -5.18 -48.67 2.04
N THR A 270 -5.36 -48.00 0.91
CA THR A 270 -5.16 -48.54 -0.43
C THR A 270 -3.91 -47.89 -1.05
N ASP A 271 -3.30 -48.54 -2.03
CA ASP A 271 -2.13 -48.03 -2.78
C ASP A 271 -0.82 -47.83 -2.00
N VAL A 272 -0.72 -48.37 -0.78
CA VAL A 272 0.58 -48.52 -0.11
C VAL A 272 1.18 -49.87 -0.50
N PRO A 273 2.32 -49.90 -1.22
CA PRO A 273 2.94 -51.15 -1.62
C PRO A 273 3.45 -51.94 -0.41
N ASP A 274 3.62 -53.25 -0.59
CA ASP A 274 4.27 -54.09 0.41
C ASP A 274 5.75 -53.70 0.56
N GLY A 275 6.26 -53.77 1.79
CA GLY A 275 7.67 -53.51 2.07
C GLY A 275 8.54 -54.64 1.53
N THR A 276 9.54 -54.29 0.72
CA THR A 276 10.54 -55.22 0.19
C THR A 276 11.96 -54.68 0.47
N LEU A 277 12.98 -55.46 0.11
CA LEU A 277 14.38 -55.01 0.24
C LEU A 277 14.72 -53.80 -0.65
N THR A 278 13.89 -53.49 -1.65
CA THR A 278 14.10 -52.41 -2.62
C THR A 278 12.99 -51.37 -2.64
N GLN A 279 11.90 -51.57 -1.88
CA GLN A 279 10.73 -50.69 -1.86
C GLN A 279 10.21 -50.52 -0.43
N LYS A 280 10.00 -49.26 -0.02
CA LYS A 280 9.37 -48.94 1.26
C LYS A 280 7.87 -49.28 1.18
N GLY A 281 7.33 -49.85 2.25
CA GLY A 281 5.95 -50.31 2.28
C GLY A 281 5.52 -50.86 3.64
N ILE A 282 4.31 -51.41 3.70
CA ILE A 282 3.79 -52.11 4.88
C ILE A 282 4.26 -53.57 4.90
N VAL A 283 4.60 -54.09 6.08
CA VAL A 283 5.08 -55.48 6.24
C VAL A 283 4.26 -56.16 7.32
N LYS A 284 3.80 -57.38 7.04
CA LYS A 284 3.06 -58.21 8.00
C LYS A 284 4.02 -58.82 9.02
N LEU A 285 3.65 -58.83 10.31
CA LEU A 285 4.48 -59.39 11.37
C LEU A 285 4.23 -60.90 11.55
N ASN A 286 5.30 -61.65 11.85
CA ASN A 286 5.26 -63.10 12.08
C ASN A 286 6.06 -63.47 13.34
N SER A 287 5.49 -64.33 14.18
CA SER A 287 6.10 -64.79 15.44
C SER A 287 6.66 -66.22 15.40
N ALA A 288 6.72 -66.87 14.23
CA ALA A 288 7.29 -68.20 14.09
C ALA A 288 8.83 -68.18 14.14
N THR A 289 9.43 -69.12 14.90
CA THR A 289 10.89 -69.23 15.07
C THR A 289 11.61 -69.95 13.93
N ASN A 290 10.86 -70.44 12.94
CA ASN A 290 11.35 -71.21 11.79
C ASN A 290 10.71 -70.74 10.47
N SER A 291 10.21 -69.51 10.42
CA SER A 291 9.61 -68.97 9.20
C SER A 291 10.65 -68.83 8.10
N THR A 292 10.29 -69.20 6.89
CA THR A 292 11.07 -68.98 5.66
C THR A 292 10.53 -67.82 4.83
N SER A 293 9.53 -67.10 5.35
CA SER A 293 8.89 -65.99 4.63
C SER A 293 9.87 -64.84 4.37
N THR A 294 9.86 -64.33 3.14
CA THR A 294 10.60 -63.14 2.73
C THR A 294 9.73 -61.88 2.70
N THR A 295 8.44 -62.00 3.00
CA THR A 295 7.45 -60.91 2.95
C THR A 295 6.86 -60.57 4.32
N GLU A 296 7.34 -61.21 5.39
CA GLU A 296 6.92 -60.97 6.76
C GLU A 296 8.14 -60.63 7.63
N ALA A 297 7.96 -59.74 8.60
CA ALA A 297 9.01 -59.39 9.55
C ALA A 297 8.87 -60.21 10.84
N ALA A 298 9.99 -60.75 11.33
CA ALA A 298 10.02 -61.47 12.60
C ALA A 298 9.73 -60.52 13.78
N THR A 299 8.88 -60.95 14.70
CA THR A 299 8.63 -60.20 15.94
C THR A 299 9.80 -60.35 16.92
N PRO A 300 9.99 -59.41 17.86
CA PRO A 300 11.00 -59.54 18.93
C PRO A 300 10.87 -60.85 19.72
N SER A 301 9.64 -61.35 19.92
CA SER A 301 9.42 -62.63 20.60
C SER A 301 9.91 -63.83 19.80
N ALA A 302 9.77 -63.83 18.47
CA ALA A 302 10.34 -64.87 17.60
C ALA A 302 11.87 -64.86 17.61
N VAL A 303 12.48 -63.67 17.50
CA VAL A 303 13.94 -63.52 17.51
C VAL A 303 14.51 -63.98 18.85
N LYS A 304 13.89 -63.55 19.97
CA LYS A 304 14.31 -63.99 21.30
C LYS A 304 14.19 -65.51 21.45
N ALA A 305 13.07 -66.10 21.05
CA ALA A 305 12.86 -67.54 21.18
C ALA A 305 13.82 -68.36 20.29
N ALA A 306 14.19 -67.86 19.11
CA ALA A 306 15.21 -68.49 18.27
C ALA A 306 16.61 -68.41 18.92
N MET A 307 16.96 -67.26 19.50
CA MET A 307 18.23 -67.06 20.21
C MET A 307 18.32 -67.95 21.46
N ASP A 308 17.27 -68.00 22.28
CA ASP A 308 17.23 -68.85 23.47
C ASP A 308 17.43 -70.33 23.10
N LYS A 309 16.79 -70.81 22.02
CA LYS A 309 16.99 -72.17 21.48
C LYS A 309 18.42 -72.41 21.01
N ALA A 310 19.04 -71.44 20.35
CA ALA A 310 20.43 -71.54 19.89
C ALA A 310 21.41 -71.59 21.08
N SER A 311 21.21 -70.75 22.11
CA SER A 311 22.00 -70.77 23.33
C SER A 311 21.87 -72.07 24.11
N ALA A 312 20.67 -72.65 24.18
CA ALA A 312 20.44 -73.95 24.82
C ALA A 312 21.11 -75.13 24.07
N ALA A 313 21.34 -74.98 22.76
CA ALA A 313 21.95 -76.02 21.93
C ALA A 313 23.50 -75.98 21.91
N ALA A 314 24.15 -74.98 22.52
CA ALA A 314 25.61 -74.86 22.54
C ALA A 314 26.26 -75.82 23.58
N PRO A 315 27.26 -76.65 23.23
CA PRO A 315 27.87 -77.61 24.15
C PRO A 315 28.83 -76.98 25.17
N ALA A 316 28.76 -77.44 26.43
CA ALA A 316 29.38 -76.84 27.62
C ALA A 316 30.91 -77.02 27.80
N ASN A 317 31.60 -77.79 26.95
CA ASN A 317 33.02 -78.15 27.17
C ASN A 317 33.94 -77.67 26.05
N HIS A 318 34.46 -76.45 26.16
CA HIS A 318 35.70 -76.06 25.49
C HIS A 318 36.72 -75.63 26.55
N THR A 319 37.86 -76.31 26.63
CA THR A 319 38.94 -76.00 27.57
C THR A 319 39.73 -74.79 27.07
N HIS A 320 39.72 -73.69 27.82
CA HIS A 320 40.60 -72.55 27.61
C HIS A 320 41.92 -72.74 28.37
N THR A 321 43.05 -72.88 27.66
CA THR A 321 44.41 -72.87 28.23
C THR A 321 45.06 -71.51 28.01
N GLN A 322 45.76 -71.01 29.03
CA GLN A 322 46.51 -69.75 28.96
C GLN A 322 47.92 -69.97 29.54
N PHE A 323 48.94 -69.50 28.83
CA PHE A 323 50.35 -69.65 29.21
C PHE A 323 50.93 -68.30 29.65
N PHE A 324 51.73 -68.31 30.71
CA PHE A 324 52.48 -67.15 31.18
C PHE A 324 53.98 -67.48 31.14
N THR A 325 54.74 -66.71 30.36
CA THR A 325 56.21 -66.81 30.28
C THR A 325 56.91 -65.61 30.94
N THR A 326 56.13 -64.66 31.45
CA THR A 326 56.56 -63.50 32.25
C THR A 326 55.53 -63.26 33.34
N ASN A 327 55.89 -62.49 34.37
CA ASN A 327 54.96 -62.09 35.41
C ASN A 327 53.70 -61.43 34.82
N GLY A 328 52.53 -61.75 35.38
CA GLY A 328 51.25 -61.25 34.89
C GLY A 328 50.13 -61.45 35.90
N THR A 329 48.90 -61.26 35.43
CA THR A 329 47.69 -61.44 36.24
C THR A 329 46.71 -62.31 35.46
N PHE A 330 46.26 -63.40 36.07
CA PHE A 330 45.18 -64.23 35.56
C PHE A 330 43.84 -63.75 36.13
N THR A 331 42.82 -63.57 35.29
CA THR A 331 41.45 -63.27 35.73
C THR A 331 40.60 -64.52 35.53
N VAL A 332 39.94 -64.99 36.58
CA VAL A 332 39.09 -66.19 36.53
C VAL A 332 37.82 -65.88 35.71
N PRO A 333 37.53 -66.62 34.64
CA PRO A 333 36.29 -66.42 33.88
C PRO A 333 35.04 -66.67 34.72
N ASP A 334 33.93 -66.03 34.35
CA ASP A 334 32.67 -66.19 35.06
C ASP A 334 32.19 -67.65 35.06
N GLY A 335 31.85 -68.17 36.23
CA GLY A 335 31.37 -69.54 36.43
C GLY A 335 32.46 -70.60 36.64
N VAL A 336 33.76 -70.24 36.59
CA VAL A 336 34.86 -71.18 36.82
C VAL A 336 35.24 -71.23 38.30
N THR A 337 35.22 -72.43 38.89
CA THR A 337 35.54 -72.66 40.31
C THR A 337 36.79 -73.50 40.54
N THR A 338 37.36 -74.10 39.49
CA THR A 338 38.54 -74.97 39.59
C THR A 338 39.43 -74.79 38.37
N LEU A 339 40.73 -74.62 38.59
CA LEU A 339 41.76 -74.55 37.55
C LEU A 339 42.69 -75.76 37.65
N PHE A 340 43.03 -76.36 36.52
CA PHE A 340 44.17 -77.28 36.40
C PHE A 340 45.39 -76.44 36.05
N VAL A 341 46.38 -76.37 36.95
CA VAL A 341 47.54 -75.47 36.83
C VAL A 341 48.83 -76.27 36.86
N GLU A 342 49.72 -75.96 35.92
CA GLU A 342 51.10 -76.40 35.86
C GLU A 342 52.03 -75.19 36.06
N VAL A 343 52.91 -75.25 37.04
CA VAL A 343 53.88 -74.19 37.37
C VAL A 343 55.29 -74.78 37.28
N MET A 344 56.22 -74.08 36.63
CA MET A 344 57.61 -74.52 36.48
C MET A 344 58.57 -73.43 36.97
N GLY A 345 59.49 -73.77 37.87
CA GLY A 345 60.56 -72.85 38.30
C GLY A 345 61.56 -72.57 37.17
N GLY A 346 62.25 -71.42 37.22
CA GLY A 346 63.31 -71.10 36.27
C GLY A 346 64.47 -72.09 36.38
N GLY A 347 65.09 -72.50 35.27
CA GLY A 347 66.30 -73.35 35.30
C GLY A 347 67.50 -72.62 35.88
N GLY A 348 68.39 -73.32 36.59
CA GLY A 348 69.63 -72.74 37.11
C GLY A 348 70.66 -72.45 36.01
N GLY A 349 71.50 -71.44 36.19
CA GLY A 349 72.56 -71.12 35.24
C GLY A 349 73.68 -72.17 35.27
N GLY A 350 74.34 -72.44 34.14
CA GLY A 350 75.53 -73.32 34.11
C GLY A 350 76.76 -72.64 34.73
N ALA A 351 77.66 -73.39 35.34
CA ALA A 351 78.96 -72.85 35.71
C ALA A 351 79.75 -72.41 34.46
N GLY A 352 80.49 -71.30 34.54
CA GLY A 352 81.46 -70.94 33.49
C GLY A 352 82.74 -71.76 33.68
N GLY A 353 83.31 -72.30 32.60
CA GLY A 353 84.60 -72.99 32.64
C GLY A 353 85.75 -72.05 32.98
N GLY A 354 86.96 -72.58 33.14
CA GLY A 354 88.13 -71.73 33.38
C GLY A 354 89.44 -72.48 33.33
N HIS A 355 90.53 -71.74 33.23
CA HIS A 355 91.88 -72.23 33.51
C HIS A 355 92.66 -71.17 34.29
N GLY A 356 93.56 -71.57 35.18
CA GLY A 356 94.44 -70.65 35.91
C GLY A 356 95.84 -71.24 36.05
N GLU A 357 96.86 -70.39 35.99
CA GLU A 357 98.27 -70.78 36.12
C GLU A 357 98.80 -70.45 37.51
N GLU A 358 99.36 -71.45 38.20
CA GLU A 358 100.08 -71.24 39.46
C GLU A 358 101.33 -72.13 39.46
N ASN A 359 102.49 -71.55 39.75
CA ASN A 359 103.78 -72.23 39.84
C ASN A 359 104.03 -73.25 38.72
N THR A 360 103.91 -72.80 37.46
CA THR A 360 104.16 -73.57 36.22
C THR A 360 103.23 -74.77 35.97
N GLN A 361 102.09 -74.88 36.66
CA GLN A 361 101.05 -75.89 36.41
C GLN A 361 99.73 -75.22 36.02
N THR A 362 99.11 -75.67 34.91
CA THR A 362 97.81 -75.18 34.44
C THR A 362 96.68 -75.97 35.12
N ASN A 363 95.84 -75.29 35.89
CA ASN A 363 94.68 -75.88 36.54
C ASN A 363 93.43 -75.69 35.68
N TYR A 364 92.63 -76.74 35.52
CA TYR A 364 91.39 -76.71 34.74
C TYR A 364 90.17 -76.85 35.65
N TYR A 365 89.12 -76.08 35.35
CA TYR A 365 87.84 -76.14 36.06
C TYR A 365 86.80 -76.83 35.18
N GLU A 366 86.26 -77.96 35.65
CA GLU A 366 85.11 -78.60 35.01
C GLU A 366 83.84 -77.84 35.41
N ALA A 367 83.18 -77.26 34.42
CA ALA A 367 81.90 -76.58 34.60
C ALA A 367 80.75 -77.60 34.57
N CYS A 368 80.01 -77.70 35.66
CA CYS A 368 78.74 -78.44 35.69
C CYS A 368 77.59 -77.54 35.22
N GLY A 369 76.66 -78.10 34.43
CA GLY A 369 75.42 -77.42 34.07
C GLY A 369 74.53 -77.12 35.29
N GLY A 370 73.62 -76.15 35.15
CA GLY A 370 72.59 -75.89 36.16
C GLY A 370 71.51 -76.97 36.15
N LYS A 371 70.79 -77.12 37.27
CA LYS A 371 69.65 -78.03 37.38
C LYS A 371 68.39 -77.40 36.78
N SER A 372 67.46 -78.23 36.31
CA SER A 372 66.12 -77.77 35.93
C SER A 372 65.37 -77.22 37.15
N GLY A 373 64.44 -76.29 36.92
CA GLY A 373 63.46 -75.92 37.93
C GLY A 373 62.51 -77.08 38.23
N GLU A 374 61.86 -77.01 39.38
CA GLU A 374 60.80 -77.93 39.78
C GLU A 374 59.54 -77.69 38.93
N ILE A 375 58.78 -78.75 38.66
CA ILE A 375 57.47 -78.69 38.00
C ILE A 375 56.42 -79.18 39.00
N THR A 376 55.39 -78.36 39.24
CA THR A 376 54.25 -78.72 40.08
C THR A 376 52.95 -78.62 39.30
N VAL A 377 52.16 -79.71 39.32
CA VAL A 377 50.83 -79.78 38.71
C VAL A 377 49.78 -80.00 39.79
N ARG A 378 48.76 -79.13 39.87
CA ARG A 378 47.65 -79.26 40.85
C ARG A 378 46.36 -78.70 40.28
N ASN A 379 45.23 -79.20 40.81
CA ASN A 379 43.95 -78.51 40.72
C ASN A 379 43.83 -77.50 41.86
N ILE A 380 43.44 -76.26 41.56
CA ILE A 380 43.27 -75.19 42.54
C ILE A 380 41.83 -74.69 42.49
N THR A 381 41.21 -74.52 43.66
CA THR A 381 39.92 -73.85 43.79
C THR A 381 40.10 -72.35 43.64
N VAL A 382 39.28 -71.73 42.81
CA VAL A 382 39.31 -70.29 42.54
C VAL A 382 37.92 -69.68 42.66
N ILE A 383 37.86 -68.37 42.85
CA ILE A 383 36.61 -67.62 42.87
C ILE A 383 36.40 -67.01 41.48
N SER A 384 35.22 -67.24 40.90
CA SER A 384 34.78 -66.65 39.64
C SER A 384 34.97 -65.12 39.63
N GLY A 385 35.61 -64.57 38.59
CA GLY A 385 35.86 -63.14 38.42
C GLY A 385 37.08 -62.57 39.18
N GLU A 386 37.67 -63.32 40.12
CA GLU A 386 38.83 -62.87 40.88
C GLU A 386 40.12 -62.82 40.06
N LYS A 387 41.07 -62.00 40.50
CA LYS A 387 42.36 -61.79 39.83
C LYS A 387 43.52 -62.30 40.68
N TYR A 388 44.34 -63.17 40.11
CA TYR A 388 45.49 -63.75 40.80
C TYR A 388 46.80 -63.39 40.10
N PRO A 389 47.84 -62.98 40.84
CA PRO A 389 49.15 -62.75 40.27
C PRO A 389 49.78 -64.07 39.83
N VAL A 390 50.41 -64.06 38.66
CA VAL A 390 51.24 -65.14 38.14
C VAL A 390 52.68 -64.68 38.22
N ILE A 391 53.51 -65.42 38.95
CA ILE A 391 54.94 -65.16 39.09
C ILE A 391 55.68 -66.21 38.28
N VAL A 392 56.46 -65.77 37.31
CA VAL A 392 57.34 -66.60 36.50
C VAL A 392 58.77 -66.32 36.92
N GLY A 393 59.42 -67.30 37.53
CA GLY A 393 60.80 -67.24 37.96
C GLY A 393 61.75 -67.11 36.77
N ALA A 394 62.68 -66.16 36.84
CA ALA A 394 63.70 -65.98 35.82
C ALA A 394 64.66 -67.18 35.75
N GLY A 395 65.24 -67.46 34.59
CA GLY A 395 66.36 -68.40 34.49
C GLY A 395 67.59 -67.87 35.23
N GLY A 396 68.39 -68.76 35.80
CA GLY A 396 69.66 -68.43 36.43
C GLY A 396 70.70 -68.00 35.41
N ALA A 397 71.53 -67.01 35.76
CA ALA A 397 72.64 -66.55 34.95
C ALA A 397 73.80 -67.54 35.02
N GLY A 398 74.43 -67.79 33.87
CA GLY A 398 75.64 -68.59 33.79
C GLY A 398 76.79 -67.95 34.59
N GLY A 399 77.65 -68.79 35.16
CA GLY A 399 78.83 -68.31 35.88
C GLY A 399 79.88 -67.70 34.95
N PRO A 400 80.73 -66.78 35.45
CA PRO A 400 81.80 -66.19 34.66
C PRO A 400 82.85 -67.22 34.27
N PHE A 401 83.57 -66.96 33.17
CA PHE A 401 84.78 -67.71 32.84
C PHE A 401 85.92 -67.28 33.78
N ILE A 402 86.58 -68.22 34.45
CA ILE A 402 87.59 -67.91 35.48
C ILE A 402 89.00 -68.06 34.90
N THR A 403 89.82 -67.00 34.96
CA THR A 403 91.20 -66.96 34.43
C THR A 403 92.30 -66.79 35.48
N THR A 404 91.94 -66.66 36.76
CA THR A 404 92.88 -66.39 37.86
C THR A 404 92.76 -67.43 38.97
N THR A 405 93.88 -68.02 39.37
CA THR A 405 94.00 -69.03 40.43
C THR A 405 93.67 -68.43 41.80
N PRO A 406 92.65 -68.94 42.53
CA PRO A 406 92.39 -68.53 43.91
C PRO A 406 93.53 -69.01 44.81
N SER A 407 94.11 -68.10 45.59
CA SER A 407 95.26 -68.42 46.42
C SER A 407 94.96 -69.47 47.49
N HIS A 408 95.86 -70.45 47.59
CA HIS A 408 96.19 -71.35 48.71
C HIS A 408 95.84 -72.86 48.66
N ASN A 409 96.96 -73.58 48.86
CA ASN A 409 97.27 -74.93 49.32
C ASN A 409 97.18 -76.11 48.31
N PRO A 410 98.32 -76.80 48.06
CA PRO A 410 98.37 -77.96 47.19
C PRO A 410 97.76 -79.16 47.93
N ILE A 411 97.15 -80.07 47.18
CA ILE A 411 96.36 -81.23 47.65
C ILE A 411 94.93 -80.84 48.08
N MET A 412 94.10 -80.48 47.11
CA MET A 412 92.64 -80.62 47.22
C MET A 412 92.17 -81.52 46.07
N ASP A 413 92.22 -82.82 46.35
CA ASP A 413 91.58 -83.88 45.60
C ASP A 413 90.05 -83.67 45.62
N LYS A 414 89.46 -83.44 44.43
CA LYS A 414 88.05 -83.64 44.01
C LYS A 414 86.88 -83.39 44.99
N THR A 415 87.05 -82.60 46.05
CA THR A 415 86.03 -82.50 47.12
C THR A 415 85.52 -81.08 47.38
N VAL A 416 86.15 -80.03 46.85
CA VAL A 416 85.68 -78.65 47.03
C VAL A 416 84.88 -78.20 45.80
N THR A 417 83.57 -78.07 45.97
CA THR A 417 82.64 -77.56 44.97
C THR A 417 82.37 -76.08 45.23
N ARG A 418 82.60 -75.20 44.25
CA ARG A 418 82.26 -73.76 44.35
C ARG A 418 81.19 -73.38 43.34
N LYS A 419 80.23 -72.57 43.78
CA LYS A 419 79.11 -72.10 42.95
C LYS A 419 79.43 -70.72 42.43
N TYR A 420 79.56 -70.61 41.11
CA TYR A 420 79.85 -69.35 40.41
C TYR A 420 78.71 -68.89 39.50
N SER A 421 77.60 -69.64 39.43
CA SER A 421 76.38 -69.31 38.70
C SER A 421 75.23 -68.97 39.65
N THR A 422 74.11 -68.43 39.14
CA THR A 422 72.93 -68.15 39.96
C THR A 422 71.87 -69.25 39.82
N ASP A 423 71.09 -69.43 40.89
CA ASP A 423 69.87 -70.24 40.83
C ASP A 423 68.84 -69.58 39.91
N GLY A 424 67.95 -70.39 39.36
CA GLY A 424 66.72 -69.89 38.77
C GLY A 424 65.80 -69.33 39.86
N GLY A 425 64.90 -68.43 39.46
CA GLY A 425 63.85 -67.92 40.33
C GLY A 425 62.72 -68.94 40.50
N ASP A 426 62.03 -68.86 41.64
CA ASP A 426 60.80 -69.61 41.89
C ASP A 426 59.66 -69.07 41.02
N SER A 427 58.83 -69.96 40.49
CA SER A 427 57.55 -69.59 39.87
C SER A 427 56.42 -69.93 40.82
N SER A 428 55.41 -69.06 40.90
CA SER A 428 54.27 -69.30 41.77
C SER A 428 52.96 -68.80 41.19
N PHE A 429 51.90 -69.50 41.57
CA PHE A 429 50.52 -69.13 41.31
C PHE A 429 49.70 -69.56 42.52
N LEU A 430 49.05 -68.59 43.18
CA LEU A 430 48.32 -68.82 44.44
C LEU A 430 49.24 -69.49 45.49
N ASN A 431 48.81 -70.64 46.02
CA ASN A 431 49.52 -71.42 47.03
C ASN A 431 50.51 -72.43 46.43
N ILE A 432 50.68 -72.46 45.11
CA ILE A 432 51.67 -73.30 44.44
C ILE A 432 52.93 -72.48 44.23
N THR A 433 54.07 -73.00 44.69
CA THR A 433 55.40 -72.47 44.38
C THR A 433 56.26 -73.63 43.91
N SER A 434 56.82 -73.51 42.71
CA SER A 434 57.80 -74.46 42.18
C SER A 434 59.18 -73.83 42.24
N LYS A 435 60.13 -74.53 42.87
CA LYS A 435 61.46 -73.99 43.12
C LYS A 435 62.29 -73.84 41.87
N GLY A 436 63.04 -72.73 41.82
CA GLY A 436 64.06 -72.52 40.80
C GLY A 436 65.17 -73.58 40.87
N GLY A 437 65.71 -73.92 39.71
CA GLY A 437 66.78 -74.89 39.58
C GLY A 437 68.09 -74.35 40.16
N LEU A 438 68.86 -75.22 40.82
CA LEU A 438 70.15 -74.82 41.37
C LEU A 438 71.17 -74.52 40.27
N GLY A 439 71.88 -73.41 40.40
CA GLY A 439 72.99 -73.03 39.55
C GLY A 439 74.14 -74.05 39.61
N GLY A 440 74.77 -74.28 38.47
CA GLY A 440 75.90 -75.16 38.28
C GLY A 440 77.15 -74.71 39.06
N THR A 441 77.98 -75.70 39.36
CA THR A 441 79.19 -75.55 40.18
C THR A 441 80.44 -75.94 39.41
N ASN A 442 81.59 -75.40 39.82
CA ASN A 442 82.89 -75.78 39.28
C ASN A 442 83.53 -76.87 40.15
N ILE A 443 84.12 -77.87 39.50
CA ILE A 443 84.93 -78.92 40.13
C ILE A 443 86.40 -78.72 39.72
N TYR A 444 87.30 -78.77 40.70
CA TYR A 444 88.73 -78.48 40.52
C TYR A 444 89.54 -79.74 40.25
N HIS A 445 90.37 -79.76 39.19
CA HIS A 445 91.27 -80.87 38.86
C HIS A 445 92.73 -80.39 38.64
N VAL A 446 93.69 -81.07 39.27
CA VAL A 446 95.13 -80.94 39.02
C VAL A 446 95.57 -82.20 38.26
N ARG A 447 95.86 -82.12 36.96
CA ARG A 447 96.35 -83.29 36.20
C ARG A 447 97.30 -82.91 35.06
N GLU A 448 98.46 -83.58 35.04
CA GLU A 448 99.41 -83.68 33.91
C GLU A 448 98.93 -84.64 32.80
N GLU A 449 97.68 -85.10 32.83
CA GLU A 449 97.08 -85.93 31.79
C GLU A 449 95.77 -85.30 31.32
N GLN A 450 95.68 -85.02 30.01
CA GLN A 450 94.47 -84.50 29.40
C GLN A 450 93.30 -85.48 29.57
N PRO A 451 92.06 -85.00 29.76
CA PRO A 451 90.90 -85.87 29.82
C PRO A 451 90.65 -86.51 28.45
N ASN A 452 90.94 -87.81 28.35
CA ASN A 452 90.61 -88.64 27.19
C ASN A 452 89.11 -88.97 27.19
N ILE A 453 88.47 -88.90 26.02
CA ILE A 453 87.11 -89.44 25.83
C ILE A 453 87.18 -90.96 25.96
N ILE A 454 86.59 -91.51 27.03
CA ILE A 454 86.43 -92.97 27.18
C ILE A 454 85.14 -93.37 26.47
N PHE A 455 85.28 -93.98 25.30
CA PHE A 455 84.17 -94.70 24.65
C PHE A 455 84.00 -96.05 25.35
N TYR A 456 82.86 -96.26 26.02
CA TYR A 456 82.42 -97.60 26.40
C TYR A 456 81.67 -98.20 25.21
N ASN A 457 82.13 -99.35 24.72
CA ASN A 457 81.39 -100.13 23.72
C ASN A 457 80.02 -100.54 24.29
N PHE A 458 78.96 -100.08 23.62
CA PHE A 458 78.19 -100.97 22.75
C PHE A 458 78.06 -100.35 21.37
#